data_AF-A0A5N5EKK6-F1
#
_entry.id   AF-A0A5N5EKK6-F1
#
_cell.length_a   1.000
_cell.length_b   1.000
_cell.length_c   1.000
_cell.angle_alpha   90.00
_cell.angle_beta   90.00
_cell.angle_gamma   90.00
#
_symmetry.space_group_name_H-M   'P 1'
#
loop_
_entity.id
_entity.type
_entity.pdbx_description
1 polymer ?
#
loop_
_entity_poly.entity_id
_entity_poly.type
_entity_poly.pdbx_seq_one_letter_code
_entity_poly.pdbx_strand_id
1 'polypeptide(L)'
;MYVCSCFGITEAQVKKHADAGACTPRQIASACKAGTDCGGCVRRIQALLGRDCSRRDLVGQQREPAVAPGHPMAMPVAAQDVRLPDAA
;
A
#
# COMPACT_ATOMS: atom_id res chain seq x y z
N MET A 1 19.29 2.76 -11.81
CA MET A 1 19.10 4.06 -11.13
C MET A 1 18.61 3.84 -9.70
N TYR A 2 19.09 4.64 -8.73
CA TYR A 2 18.51 4.71 -7.39
C TYR A 2 17.26 5.60 -7.34
N VAL A 3 16.23 5.12 -6.66
CA VAL A 3 14.96 5.83 -6.42
C VAL A 3 14.89 6.36 -4.99
N CYS A 4 15.37 5.61 -4.00
CA CYS A 4 15.44 6.04 -2.60
C CYS A 4 16.89 6.00 -2.12
N SER A 5 17.45 7.17 -1.77
CA SER A 5 18.83 7.25 -1.25
C SER A 5 18.94 6.80 0.20
N CYS A 6 17.91 7.01 1.03
CA CYS A 6 17.95 6.67 2.47
C CYS A 6 18.14 5.16 2.71
N PHE A 7 17.51 4.34 1.87
CA PHE A 7 17.55 2.87 1.99
C PHE A 7 18.25 2.20 0.81
N GLY A 8 18.86 2.98 -0.09
CA GLY A 8 19.57 2.45 -1.26
C GLY A 8 18.68 1.66 -2.23
N ILE A 9 17.41 2.03 -2.39
CA ILE A 9 16.46 1.30 -3.23
C ILE A 9 16.59 1.74 -4.68
N THR A 10 16.69 0.78 -5.58
CA THR A 10 16.81 0.97 -7.03
C THR A 10 15.46 0.91 -7.74
N GLU A 11 15.40 1.50 -8.92
CA GLU A 11 14.24 1.42 -9.80
C GLU A 11 13.89 -0.03 -10.17
N ALA A 12 14.90 -0.87 -10.38
CA ALA A 12 14.71 -2.29 -10.65
C ALA A 12 14.03 -3.02 -9.48
N GLN A 13 14.38 -2.68 -8.23
CA GLN A 13 13.69 -3.23 -7.05
C GLN A 13 12.24 -2.75 -6.99
N VAL A 14 11.98 -1.46 -7.23
CA VAL A 14 10.60 -0.93 -7.27
C VAL A 14 9.76 -1.67 -8.31
N LYS A 15 10.30 -1.89 -9.53
CA LYS A 15 9.63 -2.65 -10.60
C LYS A 15 9.37 -4.09 -10.19
N LYS A 16 10.37 -4.80 -9.64
CA LYS A 16 10.18 -6.17 -9.12
C LYS A 16 9.06 -6.28 -8.09
N HIS A 17 8.95 -5.31 -7.18
CA HIS A 17 7.86 -5.31 -6.21
C HIS A 17 6.51 -4.98 -6.85
N ALA A 18 6.47 -4.09 -7.85
CA ALA A 18 5.27 -3.84 -8.63
C ALA A 18 4.80 -5.09 -9.39
N ASP A 19 5.73 -5.82 -10.01
CA ASP A 19 5.46 -7.10 -10.67
C ASP A 19 4.98 -8.19 -9.69
N ALA A 20 5.40 -8.10 -8.43
CA ALA A 20 4.93 -8.93 -7.33
C ALA A 20 3.58 -8.47 -6.72
N GLY A 21 2.94 -7.44 -7.28
CA GLY A 21 1.62 -6.96 -6.84
C GLY A 21 1.63 -5.71 -5.96
N ALA A 22 2.77 -5.05 -5.74
CA ALA A 22 2.84 -3.79 -5.01
C ALA A 22 2.43 -2.61 -5.91
N CYS A 23 1.13 -2.36 -5.94
CA CYS A 23 0.45 -1.37 -6.76
C CYS A 23 0.35 0.03 -6.11
N THR A 24 0.96 0.26 -4.94
CA THR A 24 0.94 1.58 -4.29
C THR A 24 2.28 1.91 -3.63
N PRO A 25 2.64 3.21 -3.47
CA PRO A 25 3.86 3.60 -2.75
C PRO A 25 3.89 3.05 -1.33
N ARG A 26 2.72 2.90 -0.69
CA ARG A 26 2.60 2.33 0.64
C ARG A 26 2.90 0.83 0.65
N GLN A 27 2.45 0.09 -0.36
CA GLN A 27 2.82 -1.34 -0.52
C GLN A 27 4.30 -1.50 -0.85
N ILE A 28 4.86 -0.64 -1.70
CA ILE A 28 6.31 -0.59 -1.96
C ILE A 28 7.07 -0.31 -0.65
N ALA A 29 6.61 0.65 0.15
CA ALA A 29 7.19 0.93 1.46
C ALA A 29 7.12 -0.28 2.41
N SER A 30 6.02 -1.03 2.41
CA SER A 30 5.90 -2.28 3.17
C SER A 30 6.83 -3.38 2.68
N ALA A 31 7.08 -3.46 1.37
CA ALA A 31 7.93 -4.50 0.78
C ALA A 31 9.43 -4.22 0.90
N CYS A 32 9.86 -2.96 0.75
CA CYS A 32 11.28 -2.60 0.67
C CYS A 32 11.69 -1.36 1.46
N LYS A 33 10.82 -0.84 2.33
CA LYS A 33 11.08 0.33 3.20
C LYS A 33 11.26 1.66 2.47
N ALA A 34 11.14 1.70 1.15
CA ALA A 34 11.26 2.95 0.39
C ALA A 34 10.20 3.97 0.83
N GLY A 35 10.62 5.20 1.15
CA GLY A 35 9.71 6.30 1.48
C GLY A 35 9.18 6.33 2.91
N THR A 36 9.69 5.50 3.83
CA THR A 36 9.33 5.55 5.26
C THR A 36 10.20 6.51 6.09
N ASP A 37 11.18 7.17 5.46
CA ASP A 37 12.09 8.14 6.09
C ASP A 37 11.75 9.56 5.61
N CYS A 38 12.64 10.24 4.89
CA CYS A 38 12.43 11.60 4.39
C CYS A 38 11.31 11.75 3.36
N GLY A 39 10.80 10.65 2.79
CA GLY A 39 9.66 10.63 1.87
C GLY A 39 9.90 11.22 0.47
N GLY A 40 11.08 11.78 0.15
CA GLY A 40 11.35 12.44 -1.14
C GLY A 40 11.18 11.53 -2.37
N CYS A 41 11.36 10.22 -2.21
CA CYS A 41 11.19 9.25 -3.29
C CYS A 41 9.72 8.90 -3.59
N VAL A 42 8.76 9.26 -2.75
CA VAL A 42 7.36 8.80 -2.85
C VAL A 42 6.72 9.24 -4.17
N ARG A 43 6.89 10.51 -4.58
CA ARG A 43 6.35 11.01 -5.85
C ARG A 43 6.99 10.33 -7.06
N ARG A 44 8.28 10.01 -6.98
CA ARG A 44 8.99 9.26 -8.02
C ARG A 44 8.46 7.83 -8.12
N ILE A 45 8.24 7.17 -6.99
CA ILE A 45 7.64 5.82 -6.94
C ILE A 45 6.24 5.84 -7.55
N GLN A 46 5.40 6.84 -7.23
CA GLN A 46 4.08 7.00 -7.85
C GLN A 46 4.16 7.11 -9.38
N ALA A 47 5.12 7.88 -9.89
CA ALA A 47 5.32 8.02 -11.34
C ALA A 47 5.76 6.71 -12.00
N LEU A 48 6.58 5.90 -11.31
CA LEU A 48 7.03 4.60 -11.80
C LEU A 48 5.92 3.55 -11.83
N LEU A 49 5.02 3.58 -10.85
CA LEU A 49 3.88 2.66 -10.76
C LEU A 49 2.74 3.01 -11.73
N GLY A 50 2.71 4.25 -12.24
CA GLY A 50 1.65 4.73 -13.12
C GLY A 50 0.32 4.98 -12.41
N ARG A 51 -0.71 5.35 -13.18
CA ARG A 51 -2.08 5.62 -12.68
C ARG A 51 -2.98 4.39 -12.66
N ASP A 52 -2.55 3.28 -13.26
CA ASP A 52 -3.38 2.11 -13.55
C ASP A 52 -3.26 0.97 -12.53
N CYS A 53 -2.84 1.29 -11.32
CA CYS A 53 -3.09 0.45 -10.15
C CYS A 53 -4.57 0.55 -9.75
N SER A 54 -5.42 0.18 -10.70
CA SER A 54 -6.87 0.28 -10.62
C SER A 54 -7.34 -0.66 -9.53
N ARG A 55 -8.18 -0.13 -8.62
CA ARG A 55 -8.77 -0.77 -7.43
C ARG A 55 -9.15 -2.26 -7.56
N ARG A 56 -9.38 -2.72 -8.80
CA ARG A 56 -9.76 -4.09 -9.18
C ARG A 56 -8.71 -5.14 -8.81
N ASP A 57 -7.43 -4.80 -8.89
CA ASP A 57 -6.35 -5.72 -8.48
C ASP A 57 -6.36 -5.97 -6.96
N LEU A 58 -6.70 -4.94 -6.18
CA LEU A 58 -6.86 -5.04 -4.73
C LEU A 58 -8.04 -5.92 -4.32
N VAL A 59 -9.15 -5.90 -5.08
CA VAL A 59 -10.31 -6.77 -4.80
C VAL A 59 -9.99 -8.25 -5.08
N GLY A 60 -9.06 -8.55 -5.99
CA GLY A 60 -8.56 -9.91 -6.24
C GLY A 60 -7.58 -10.40 -5.17
N GLN A 61 -6.66 -9.54 -4.72
CA GLN A 61 -5.62 -9.90 -3.75
C GLN A 61 -6.13 -10.03 -2.30
N GLN A 62 -7.30 -9.47 -1.97
CA GLN A 62 -7.95 -9.63 -0.66
C GLN A 62 -8.44 -11.07 -0.38
N ARG A 63 -8.24 -12.02 -1.31
CA ARG A 63 -8.65 -13.43 -1.17
C ARG A 63 -7.54 -14.38 -0.77
N GLU A 64 -6.36 -13.88 -0.39
CA GLU A 64 -5.39 -14.67 0.35
C GLU A 64 -5.30 -14.15 1.79
N PRO A 65 -5.99 -14.79 2.75
CA PRO A 65 -5.81 -14.47 4.15
C PRO A 65 -4.38 -14.87 4.53
N ALA A 66 -3.66 -13.97 5.19
CA ALA A 66 -2.46 -14.33 5.93
C ALA A 66 -2.84 -15.40 6.97
N VAL A 67 -2.67 -16.67 6.60
CA VAL A 67 -2.79 -17.81 7.51
C VAL A 67 -1.58 -17.83 8.45
N ALA A 68 -1.71 -17.10 9.55
CA ALA A 68 -1.02 -17.46 10.78
C ALA A 68 -1.99 -18.34 11.60
N PRO A 69 -1.61 -19.57 12.00
CA PRO A 69 -2.51 -20.40 12.80
C PRO A 69 -2.55 -19.87 14.24
N GLY A 70 -3.76 -19.55 14.70
CA GLY A 70 -4.09 -19.37 16.10
C GLY A 70 -4.01 -17.93 16.59
N HIS A 71 -5.18 -17.28 16.70
CA HIS A 71 -5.69 -16.62 17.91
C HIS A 71 -7.18 -16.28 17.66
N PRO A 72 -8.11 -16.64 18.55
CA PRO A 72 -9.54 -16.44 18.31
C PRO A 72 -9.98 -15.02 18.67
N MET A 73 -10.90 -14.48 17.84
CA MET A 73 -11.86 -13.40 18.10
C MET A 73 -11.35 -11.95 18.18
N ALA A 74 -11.65 -11.18 17.12
CA ALA A 74 -12.21 -9.84 17.26
C ALA A 74 -13.12 -9.55 16.05
N MET A 75 -14.37 -9.20 16.35
CA MET A 75 -15.50 -9.08 15.43
C MET A 75 -15.36 -7.92 14.43
N PRO A 76 -16.03 -7.97 13.26
CA PRO A 76 -16.03 -6.88 12.30
C PRO A 76 -16.98 -5.77 12.77
N VAL A 77 -16.47 -4.56 13.02
CA VAL A 77 -17.34 -3.38 13.16
C VAL A 77 -17.77 -2.93 11.76
N ALA A 78 -18.98 -3.37 11.42
CA ALA A 78 -19.75 -2.92 10.29
C ALA A 78 -19.90 -1.38 10.31
N ALA A 79 -19.89 -0.81 9.12
CA ALA A 79 -20.31 0.54 8.84
C ALA A 79 -21.69 0.86 9.45
N GLN A 80 -21.86 2.09 9.94
CA GLN A 80 -23.09 2.85 9.71
C GLN A 80 -22.96 4.34 10.05
N ASP A 81 -23.24 5.12 9.01
CA ASP A 81 -24.02 6.36 8.95
C ASP A 81 -24.68 6.81 10.28
N VAL A 82 -24.26 7.97 10.79
CA VAL A 82 -25.12 8.83 11.62
C VAL A 82 -24.91 10.29 11.17
N ARG A 83 -25.85 10.73 10.33
CA ARG A 83 -26.68 11.93 10.52
C ARG A 83 -26.02 13.19 11.09
N LEU A 84 -25.99 14.24 10.27
CA LEU A 84 -25.97 15.65 10.71
C LEU A 84 -27.15 15.96 11.66
N PRO A 85 -26.92 16.79 12.69
CA PRO A 85 -27.87 17.85 13.04
C PRO A 85 -27.24 19.25 13.00
N ASP A 86 -28.00 20.15 12.38
CA ASP A 86 -27.93 21.61 12.47
C ASP A 86 -28.47 22.08 13.84
N ALA A 87 -27.74 22.95 14.54
CA ALA A 87 -28.24 23.94 15.51
C ALA A 87 -27.08 24.72 16.17
N ALA A 88 -26.86 25.97 15.75
CA ALA A 88 -26.41 27.08 16.58
C ALA A 88 -26.74 28.41 15.92
#